data_AF-A0A8B7DFK0-F1
#
_entry.id   AF-A0A8B7DFK0-F1
#
_cell.length_a   1.000
_cell.length_b   1.000
_cell.length_c   1.000
_cell.angle_alpha   90.00
_cell.angle_beta   90.00
_cell.angle_gamma   90.00
#
_symmetry.space_group_name_H-M   'P 1'
#
loop_
_entity.id
_entity.type
_entity.pdbx_description
1 polymer ?
#
loop_
_entity_poly.entity_id
_entity_poly.type
_entity_poly.pdbx_seq_one_letter_code
_entity_poly.pdbx_strand_id
1 'polypeptide(L)'
;MSTPIKDNIEMRSLETLDSHLEKYKNHGSDPKFAKLCDNVIDQRLFNVPLDQIGIPALHISLGTYLKFFNMLEDSCHTIDVKIAGRMAVNNQTLEDCEEFNKYIEKQRQIKQLQISIQDLENKTRIITEALETHILYNPENEEYIKLVFEPRIIHFEEKKKEKISELEIMKETDHVKMSFGPLVNKLDEVLNLLGVQRQAYHGKSFVGNHVNKMLKMKSILELCNSIPKLVVELGFKDTDIHKETIELCQNFKVLFDKFGVCHKLINSCKQFNEENIQNLENRIEDFMKYFRDNWPNESITPKLHMLEYHASSFIRKWGVGLGTYGEQGAESIHAEFNSMKSTYWHMKGKRKLKSIMDEHFLKNHPTVKKYQQKALPKKRKIEDT
;
A
#
# COMPACT_ATOMS: atom_id res chain seq x y z
N MET A 1 15.19 11.86 19.38
CA MET A 1 16.38 11.02 19.59
C MET A 1 15.95 9.84 20.43
N SER A 2 15.84 8.66 19.83
CA SER A 2 15.60 7.40 20.52
C SER A 2 16.86 6.60 20.31
N THR A 3 17.65 6.41 21.36
CA THR A 3 18.76 5.47 21.40
C THR A 3 18.27 4.12 20.89
N PRO A 4 19.01 3.38 20.04
CA PRO A 4 18.65 2.01 19.75
C PRO A 4 18.68 1.28 21.08
N ILE A 5 17.55 0.71 21.46
CA ILE A 5 17.48 -0.22 22.57
C ILE A 5 18.35 -1.42 22.15
N LYS A 6 19.64 -1.38 22.48
CA LYS A 6 20.49 -2.57 22.61
C LYS A 6 20.09 -3.24 23.92
N ASP A 7 18.84 -3.67 24.02
CA ASP A 7 18.55 -4.76 24.94
C ASP A 7 19.33 -5.96 24.38
N ASN A 8 20.05 -6.66 25.25
CA ASN A 8 20.56 -7.99 24.95
C ASN A 8 19.34 -8.89 24.73
N ILE A 9 18.74 -8.81 23.54
CA ILE A 9 17.68 -9.72 23.12
C ILE A 9 18.37 -11.06 22.93
N GLU A 10 18.10 -11.99 23.85
CA GLU A 10 18.57 -13.36 23.73
C GLU A 10 18.01 -13.94 22.42
N MET A 11 18.91 -14.36 21.54
CA MET A 11 18.52 -14.98 20.28
C MET A 11 17.76 -16.27 20.58
N ARG A 12 16.63 -16.46 19.90
CA ARG A 12 15.89 -17.72 20.02
C ARG A 12 16.78 -18.90 19.61
N SER A 13 16.63 -20.00 20.31
CA SER A 13 17.14 -21.33 19.96
C SER A 13 15.98 -22.33 19.77
N LEU A 14 16.26 -23.51 19.23
CA LEU A 14 15.24 -24.56 19.10
C LEU A 14 14.69 -24.98 20.48
N GLU A 15 15.53 -24.98 21.50
CA GLU A 15 15.14 -25.30 22.88
C GLU A 15 14.21 -24.22 23.46
N THR A 16 14.51 -22.93 23.24
CA THR A 16 13.63 -21.84 23.68
C THR A 16 12.28 -21.86 22.97
N LEU A 17 12.25 -22.23 21.69
CA LEU A 17 10.99 -22.40 20.95
C LEU A 17 10.14 -23.53 21.54
N ASP A 18 10.74 -24.66 21.89
CA ASP A 18 10.02 -25.76 22.56
C ASP A 18 9.49 -25.32 23.93
N SER A 19 10.30 -24.60 24.71
CA SER A 19 9.89 -24.08 26.01
C SER A 19 8.71 -23.10 25.89
N HIS A 20 8.74 -22.21 24.90
CA HIS A 20 7.65 -21.26 24.66
C HIS A 20 6.37 -21.96 24.17
N LEU A 21 6.49 -23.01 23.37
CA LEU A 21 5.33 -23.81 22.96
C LEU A 21 4.71 -24.58 24.13
N GLU A 22 5.53 -25.18 24.99
CA GLU A 22 5.08 -25.80 26.25
C GLU A 22 4.33 -24.78 27.11
N LYS A 23 4.89 -23.58 27.27
CA LYS A 23 4.24 -22.47 27.98
C LYS A 23 2.88 -22.12 27.36
N TYR A 24 2.78 -22.07 26.03
CA TYR A 24 1.52 -21.81 25.33
C TYR A 24 0.48 -22.91 25.56
N LYS A 25 0.89 -24.18 25.48
CA LYS A 25 0.04 -25.33 25.78
C LYS A 25 -0.47 -25.31 27.22
N ASN A 26 0.38 -24.91 28.17
CA ASN A 26 0.01 -24.78 29.58
C ASN A 26 -1.02 -23.66 29.85
N HIS A 27 -1.14 -22.68 28.94
CA HIS A 27 -2.23 -21.69 28.95
C HIS A 27 -3.47 -22.16 28.17
N GLY A 28 -3.62 -23.47 27.94
CA GLY A 28 -4.77 -24.05 27.24
C GLY A 28 -4.78 -23.80 25.73
N SER A 29 -3.65 -23.37 25.15
CA SER A 29 -3.57 -23.00 23.72
C SER A 29 -4.55 -21.88 23.32
N ASP A 30 -4.87 -20.96 24.24
CA ASP A 30 -5.71 -19.80 23.96
C ASP A 30 -4.90 -18.73 23.19
N PRO A 31 -5.33 -18.34 21.97
CA PRO A 31 -4.66 -17.32 21.16
C PRO A 31 -4.41 -15.99 21.89
N LYS A 32 -5.22 -15.64 22.91
CA LYS A 32 -5.03 -14.43 23.71
C LYS A 32 -3.69 -14.42 24.46
N PHE A 33 -3.15 -15.60 24.79
CA PHE A 33 -1.90 -15.78 25.53
C PHE A 33 -0.68 -15.98 24.62
N ALA A 34 -0.86 -16.00 23.29
CA ALA A 34 0.24 -16.20 22.34
C ALA A 34 1.39 -15.20 22.54
N LYS A 35 1.06 -13.93 22.80
CA LYS A 35 2.06 -12.87 23.04
C LYS A 35 2.92 -13.13 24.28
N LEU A 36 2.36 -13.73 25.33
CA LEU A 36 3.08 -14.08 26.57
C LEU A 36 3.99 -15.30 26.40
N CYS A 37 3.84 -15.99 25.27
CA CYS A 37 4.60 -17.17 24.87
C CYS A 37 5.36 -16.89 23.57
N ASP A 38 5.79 -15.65 23.35
CA ASP A 38 6.67 -15.28 22.24
C ASP A 38 6.10 -15.58 20.84
N ASN A 39 4.77 -15.70 20.77
CA ASN A 39 4.00 -16.11 19.60
C ASN A 39 4.39 -17.49 19.03
N VAL A 40 4.95 -18.38 19.85
CA VAL A 40 5.17 -19.78 19.47
C VAL A 40 3.92 -20.58 19.78
N ILE A 41 3.06 -20.74 18.77
CA ILE A 41 1.73 -21.36 18.92
C ILE A 41 1.64 -22.78 18.33
N ASP A 42 2.67 -23.24 17.65
CA ASP A 42 2.66 -24.53 16.97
C ASP A 42 4.04 -25.21 17.04
N GLN A 43 4.05 -26.53 16.87
CA GLN A 43 5.25 -27.34 16.82
C GLN A 43 5.98 -27.12 15.50
N ARG A 44 7.30 -26.96 15.57
CA ARG A 44 8.14 -26.89 14.37
C ARG A 44 8.03 -28.18 13.55
N LEU A 45 7.94 -28.05 12.23
CA LEU A 45 7.94 -29.20 11.32
C LEU A 45 9.34 -29.81 11.15
N PHE A 46 10.38 -28.98 11.25
CA PHE A 46 11.76 -29.37 11.01
C PHE A 46 12.70 -28.78 12.07
N ASN A 47 13.72 -29.54 12.46
CA ASN A 47 14.79 -29.10 13.38
C ASN A 47 15.91 -28.40 12.61
N VAL A 48 15.58 -27.31 11.89
CA VAL A 48 16.58 -26.51 11.18
C VAL A 48 17.15 -25.47 12.14
N PRO A 49 18.48 -25.41 12.35
CA PRO A 49 19.10 -24.36 13.15
C PRO A 49 18.66 -22.97 12.67
N LEU A 50 18.23 -22.12 13.60
CA LEU A 50 17.66 -20.80 13.27
C LEU A 50 18.66 -19.89 12.55
N ASP A 51 19.94 -20.14 12.77
CA ASP A 51 21.07 -19.42 12.19
C ASP A 51 21.38 -19.86 10.73
N GLN A 52 20.66 -20.88 10.23
CA GLN A 52 20.68 -21.38 8.85
C GLN A 52 19.41 -20.98 8.07
N ILE A 53 18.48 -20.24 8.69
CA ILE A 53 17.29 -19.75 8.01
C ILE A 53 17.65 -18.49 7.20
N GLY A 54 17.44 -18.56 5.89
CA GLY A 54 17.71 -17.46 4.97
C GLY A 54 16.69 -16.32 5.09
N ILE A 55 17.15 -15.09 4.86
CA ILE A 55 16.28 -13.93 4.77
C ILE A 55 15.67 -13.85 3.37
N PRO A 56 14.33 -13.75 3.24
CA PRO A 56 13.64 -13.84 1.96
C PRO A 56 13.69 -12.51 1.19
N ALA A 57 14.83 -12.21 0.56
CA ALA A 57 15.08 -10.92 -0.11
C ALA A 57 14.06 -10.54 -1.19
N LEU A 58 13.58 -11.55 -1.94
CA LEU A 58 12.52 -11.36 -2.94
C LEU A 58 11.23 -10.88 -2.24
N HIS A 59 10.77 -11.58 -1.21
CA HIS A 59 9.55 -11.21 -0.50
C HIS A 59 9.66 -9.90 0.27
N ILE A 60 10.86 -9.54 0.78
CA ILE A 60 11.14 -8.19 1.32
C ILE A 60 10.92 -7.15 0.23
N SER A 61 11.50 -7.36 -0.96
CA SER A 61 11.39 -6.44 -2.09
C SER A 61 9.93 -6.27 -2.54
N LEU A 62 9.22 -7.38 -2.72
CA LEU A 62 7.81 -7.40 -3.11
C LEU A 62 6.91 -6.70 -2.09
N GLY A 63 7.04 -7.05 -0.80
CA GLY A 63 6.15 -6.51 0.21
C GLY A 63 6.41 -5.05 0.55
N THR A 64 7.68 -4.63 0.52
CA THR A 64 8.04 -3.24 0.80
C THR A 64 7.57 -2.32 -0.34
N TYR A 65 7.83 -2.71 -1.60
CA TYR A 65 7.35 -1.94 -2.75
C TYR A 65 5.82 -1.89 -2.78
N LEU A 66 5.13 -3.02 -2.54
CA LEU A 66 3.66 -3.05 -2.48
C LEU A 66 3.13 -2.12 -1.39
N LYS A 67 3.72 -2.12 -0.18
CA LYS A 67 3.32 -1.20 0.88
C LYS A 67 3.43 0.25 0.41
N PHE A 68 4.57 0.65 -0.15
CA PHE A 68 4.79 2.05 -0.55
C PHE A 68 3.93 2.45 -1.74
N PHE A 69 3.69 1.54 -2.68
CA PHE A 69 2.76 1.80 -3.77
C PHE A 69 1.33 2.00 -3.26
N ASN A 70 0.87 1.15 -2.34
CA ASN A 70 -0.47 1.31 -1.75
C ASN A 70 -0.58 2.62 -0.97
N MET A 71 0.45 3.00 -0.20
CA MET A 71 0.48 4.30 0.49
C MET A 71 0.39 5.47 -0.50
N LEU A 72 1.03 5.38 -1.67
CA LEU A 72 0.91 6.38 -2.74
C LEU A 72 -0.50 6.37 -3.34
N GLU A 73 -1.07 5.20 -3.61
CA GLU A 73 -2.45 5.03 -4.13
C GLU A 73 -3.48 5.67 -3.19
N ASP A 74 -3.38 5.40 -1.88
CA ASP A 74 -4.23 5.96 -0.83
C ASP A 74 -4.08 7.50 -0.71
N SER A 75 -2.84 8.00 -0.85
CA SER A 75 -2.58 9.44 -0.81
C SER A 75 -3.13 10.16 -2.05
N CYS A 76 -2.96 9.57 -3.24
CA CYS A 76 -3.58 10.06 -4.48
C CYS A 76 -5.11 10.07 -4.37
N HIS A 77 -5.70 9.05 -3.78
CA HIS A 77 -7.13 8.98 -3.56
C HIS A 77 -7.64 10.12 -2.65
N THR A 78 -6.90 10.44 -1.60
CA THR A 78 -7.22 11.58 -0.73
C THR A 78 -7.23 12.90 -1.50
N ILE A 79 -6.31 13.06 -2.46
CA ILE A 79 -6.29 14.21 -3.37
C ILE A 79 -7.46 14.17 -4.36
N ASP A 80 -7.82 13.01 -4.91
CA ASP A 80 -9.00 12.84 -5.77
C ASP A 80 -10.29 13.30 -5.06
N VAL A 81 -10.45 12.99 -3.78
CA VAL A 81 -11.58 13.47 -2.95
C VAL A 81 -11.58 15.00 -2.85
N LYS A 82 -10.41 15.63 -2.64
CA LYS A 82 -10.28 17.11 -2.61
C LYS A 82 -10.61 17.74 -3.96
N ILE A 83 -10.15 17.14 -5.05
CA ILE A 83 -10.46 17.56 -6.42
C ILE A 83 -11.98 17.50 -6.65
N ALA A 84 -12.62 16.38 -6.33
CA ALA A 84 -14.06 16.22 -6.49
C ALA A 84 -14.85 17.29 -5.72
N GLY A 85 -14.47 17.55 -4.46
CA GLY A 85 -15.09 18.61 -3.67
C GLY A 85 -14.93 20.00 -4.30
N ARG A 86 -13.78 20.31 -4.90
CA ARG A 86 -13.54 21.59 -5.57
C ARG A 86 -14.29 21.71 -6.90
N MET A 87 -14.36 20.64 -7.67
CA MET A 87 -15.13 20.57 -8.92
C MET A 87 -16.64 20.69 -8.66
N ALA A 88 -17.14 20.09 -7.58
CA ALA A 88 -18.53 20.20 -7.17
C ALA A 88 -18.94 21.66 -6.90
N VAL A 89 -18.05 22.43 -6.27
CA VAL A 89 -18.24 23.88 -6.01
C VAL A 89 -18.25 24.69 -7.29
N ASN A 90 -17.40 24.36 -8.25
CA ASN A 90 -17.23 25.11 -9.50
C ASN A 90 -18.18 24.65 -10.62
N ASN A 91 -19.09 23.71 -10.34
CA ASN A 91 -19.99 23.12 -11.31
C ASN A 91 -19.25 22.45 -12.50
N GLN A 92 -18.08 21.87 -12.25
CA GLN A 92 -17.24 21.21 -13.26
C GLN A 92 -17.45 19.69 -13.24
N THR A 93 -17.18 19.06 -14.38
CA THR A 93 -17.17 17.59 -14.57
C THR A 93 -15.96 17.22 -15.44
N LEU A 94 -15.56 15.95 -15.40
CA LEU A 94 -14.50 15.43 -16.27
C LEU A 94 -15.09 14.65 -17.44
N GLU A 95 -14.48 14.77 -18.61
CA GLU A 95 -14.77 13.89 -19.74
C GLU A 95 -14.33 12.46 -19.40
N ASP A 96 -15.08 11.46 -19.89
CA ASP A 96 -14.79 10.03 -19.76
C ASP A 96 -14.63 9.46 -18.33
N CYS A 97 -15.08 10.18 -17.30
CA CYS A 97 -15.01 9.75 -15.90
C CYS A 97 -16.41 9.63 -15.26
N GLU A 98 -17.30 8.79 -15.81
CA GLU A 98 -18.72 8.73 -15.40
C GLU A 98 -18.90 8.45 -13.89
N GLU A 99 -18.20 7.47 -13.34
CA GLU A 99 -18.30 7.12 -11.91
C GLU A 99 -17.75 8.23 -11.00
N PHE A 100 -16.70 8.93 -11.43
CA PHE A 100 -16.16 10.08 -10.69
C PHE A 100 -17.12 11.28 -10.76
N ASN A 101 -17.75 11.51 -11.91
CA ASN A 101 -18.76 12.55 -12.06
C ASN A 101 -20.00 12.28 -11.21
N LYS A 102 -20.43 11.01 -11.06
CA LYS A 102 -21.48 10.63 -10.10
C LYS A 102 -21.09 11.02 -8.67
N TYR A 103 -19.83 10.83 -8.30
CA TYR A 103 -19.33 11.27 -7.00
C TYR A 103 -19.29 12.81 -6.87
N ILE A 104 -18.83 13.55 -7.89
CA ILE A 104 -18.88 15.03 -7.92
C ILE A 104 -20.32 15.54 -7.74
N GLU A 105 -21.29 14.92 -8.40
CA GLU A 105 -22.70 15.30 -8.29
C GLU A 105 -23.26 15.03 -6.89
N LYS A 106 -22.91 13.89 -6.26
CA LYS A 106 -23.24 13.64 -4.85
C LYS A 106 -22.64 14.70 -3.92
N GLN A 107 -21.37 15.07 -4.11
CA GLN A 107 -20.73 16.15 -3.35
C GLN A 107 -21.47 17.49 -3.51
N ARG A 108 -21.98 17.76 -4.72
CA ARG A 108 -22.80 18.95 -5.01
C ARG A 108 -24.12 18.92 -4.25
N GLN A 109 -24.82 17.79 -4.27
CA GLN A 109 -26.08 17.61 -3.52
C GLN A 109 -25.88 17.78 -2.01
N ILE A 110 -24.83 17.16 -1.46
CA ILE A 110 -24.43 17.31 -0.05
C ILE A 110 -24.23 18.79 0.29
N LYS A 111 -23.53 19.54 -0.55
CA LYS A 111 -23.30 20.96 -0.33
C LYS A 111 -24.57 21.80 -0.43
N GLN A 112 -25.46 21.49 -1.37
CA GLN A 112 -26.77 22.14 -1.48
C GLN A 112 -27.63 21.89 -0.24
N LEU A 113 -27.64 20.67 0.29
CA LEU A 113 -28.33 20.34 1.55
C LEU A 113 -27.75 21.13 2.73
N GLN A 114 -26.42 21.23 2.83
CA GLN A 114 -25.77 22.05 3.87
C GLN A 114 -26.17 23.53 3.79
N ILE A 115 -26.19 24.11 2.59
CA ILE A 115 -26.64 25.50 2.38
C ILE A 115 -28.11 25.65 2.79
N SER A 116 -28.98 24.70 2.41
CA SER A 116 -30.39 24.72 2.78
C SER A 116 -30.61 24.59 4.29
N ILE A 117 -29.83 23.77 4.98
CA ILE A 117 -29.88 23.63 6.43
C ILE A 117 -29.47 24.95 7.09
N GLN A 118 -28.41 25.59 6.61
CA GLN A 118 -27.95 26.87 7.14
C GLN A 118 -28.97 28.00 6.92
N ASP A 119 -29.65 28.03 5.76
CA ASP A 119 -30.73 28.98 5.49
C ASP A 119 -31.93 28.77 6.42
N LEU A 120 -32.32 27.51 6.66
CA LEU A 120 -33.37 27.18 7.62
C LEU A 120 -32.98 27.60 9.05
N GLU A 121 -31.74 27.35 9.48
CA GLU A 121 -31.22 27.83 10.76
C GLU A 121 -31.30 29.35 10.91
N ASN A 122 -30.91 30.08 9.86
CA ASN A 122 -30.99 31.53 9.87
C ASN A 122 -32.44 32.03 9.94
N LYS A 123 -33.36 31.39 9.21
CA LYS A 123 -34.80 31.71 9.25
C LYS A 123 -35.41 31.47 10.63
N THR A 124 -35.11 30.31 11.24
CA THR A 124 -35.56 30.00 12.59
C THR A 124 -35.04 31.05 13.56
N ARG A 125 -33.74 31.37 13.52
CA ARG A 125 -33.13 32.39 14.39
C ARG A 125 -33.81 33.75 14.27
N ILE A 126 -34.03 34.26 13.05
CA ILE A 126 -34.68 35.57 12.82
C ILE A 126 -36.09 35.59 13.40
N ILE A 127 -36.85 34.50 13.27
CA ILE A 127 -38.24 34.43 13.77
C ILE A 127 -38.25 34.31 15.29
N THR A 128 -37.33 33.56 15.89
CA THR A 128 -37.17 33.48 17.34
C THR A 128 -36.79 34.83 17.94
N GLU A 129 -35.83 35.55 17.34
CA GLU A 129 -35.46 36.91 17.76
C GLU A 129 -36.65 37.89 17.66
N ALA A 130 -37.46 37.76 16.60
CA ALA A 130 -38.68 38.56 16.44
C ALA A 130 -39.75 38.23 17.50
N LEU A 131 -39.95 36.94 17.80
CA LEU A 131 -40.86 36.48 18.86
C LEU A 131 -40.45 37.06 20.22
N GLU A 132 -39.18 36.92 20.59
CA GLU A 132 -38.62 37.46 21.84
C GLU A 132 -38.81 38.98 21.93
N THR A 133 -38.56 39.68 20.83
CA THR A 133 -38.78 41.13 20.73
C THR A 133 -40.26 41.49 20.95
N HIS A 134 -41.19 40.81 20.30
CA HIS A 134 -42.62 41.09 20.43
C HIS A 134 -43.15 40.82 21.85
N ILE A 135 -42.70 39.74 22.49
CA ILE A 135 -43.05 39.43 23.89
C ILE A 135 -42.52 40.52 24.82
N LEU A 136 -41.29 41.01 24.60
CA LEU A 136 -40.70 42.06 25.43
C LEU A 136 -41.45 43.40 25.33
N TYR A 137 -41.99 43.73 24.15
CA TYR A 137 -42.81 44.94 23.96
C TYR A 137 -44.25 44.82 24.46
N ASN A 138 -44.83 43.61 24.51
CA ASN A 138 -46.24 43.39 24.86
C ASN A 138 -46.42 42.11 25.71
N PRO A 139 -45.94 42.10 26.96
CA PRO A 139 -45.90 40.88 27.78
C PRO A 139 -47.30 40.33 28.11
N GLU A 140 -48.32 41.19 28.28
CA GLU A 140 -49.71 40.75 28.49
C GLU A 140 -50.31 39.95 27.31
N ASN A 141 -49.73 40.02 26.11
CA ASN A 141 -50.20 39.33 24.91
C ASN A 141 -49.34 38.12 24.54
N GLU A 142 -48.46 37.65 25.43
CA GLU A 142 -47.50 36.56 25.16
C GLU A 142 -48.13 35.34 24.51
N GLU A 143 -49.28 34.87 25.03
CA GLU A 143 -49.96 33.67 24.53
C GLU A 143 -50.43 33.83 23.08
N TYR A 144 -50.98 34.99 22.72
CA TYR A 144 -51.37 35.31 21.35
C TYR A 144 -50.14 35.42 20.42
N ILE A 145 -49.08 36.08 20.88
CA ILE A 145 -47.84 36.26 20.11
C ILE A 145 -47.22 34.89 19.81
N LYS A 146 -47.12 34.00 20.81
CA LYS A 146 -46.66 32.62 20.60
C LYS A 146 -47.50 31.88 19.56
N LEU A 147 -48.82 32.00 19.62
CA LEU A 147 -49.75 31.36 18.68
C LEU A 147 -49.52 31.77 17.21
N VAL A 148 -48.97 32.97 16.97
CA VAL A 148 -48.65 33.48 15.63
C VAL A 148 -47.27 33.03 15.15
N PHE A 149 -46.27 33.00 16.03
CA PHE A 149 -44.87 32.78 15.66
C PHE A 149 -44.42 31.32 15.79
N GLU A 150 -44.86 30.59 16.83
CA GLU A 150 -44.47 29.20 17.09
C GLU A 150 -44.77 28.26 15.92
N PRO A 151 -45.92 28.33 15.21
CA PRO A 151 -46.17 27.45 14.06
C PRO A 151 -45.13 27.59 12.94
N ARG A 152 -44.56 28.79 12.76
CA ARG A 152 -43.50 29.02 11.75
C ARG A 152 -42.16 28.46 12.22
N ILE A 153 -41.84 28.60 13.51
CA ILE A 153 -40.63 28.02 14.11
C ILE A 153 -40.67 26.50 13.96
N ILE A 154 -41.76 25.86 14.38
CA ILE A 154 -41.97 24.41 14.28
C ILE A 154 -41.82 23.95 12.83
N HIS A 155 -42.48 24.62 11.88
CA HIS A 155 -42.39 24.27 10.45
C HIS A 155 -40.95 24.33 9.90
N PHE A 156 -40.16 25.34 10.28
CA PHE A 156 -38.77 25.43 9.83
C PHE A 156 -37.86 24.41 10.53
N GLU A 157 -38.10 24.12 11.81
CA GLU A 157 -37.37 23.08 12.55
C GLU A 157 -37.66 21.67 12.00
N GLU A 158 -38.91 21.36 11.68
CA GLU A 158 -39.30 20.09 11.06
C GLU A 158 -38.61 19.91 9.70
N LYS A 159 -38.68 20.92 8.83
CA LYS A 159 -37.96 20.91 7.54
C LYS A 159 -36.45 20.78 7.70
N LYS A 160 -35.87 21.43 8.71
CA LYS A 160 -34.44 21.31 9.01
C LYS A 160 -34.11 19.88 9.39
N LYS A 161 -34.93 19.25 10.24
CA LYS A 161 -34.74 17.86 10.67
C LYS A 161 -34.83 16.87 9.50
N GLU A 162 -35.77 17.07 8.58
CA GLU A 162 -35.87 16.29 7.34
C GLU A 162 -34.59 16.40 6.50
N LYS A 163 -34.08 17.62 6.32
CA LYS A 163 -32.86 17.88 5.55
C LYS A 163 -31.59 17.33 6.21
N ILE A 164 -31.52 17.34 7.53
CA ILE A 164 -30.42 16.71 8.28
C ILE A 164 -30.43 15.19 8.08
N SER A 165 -31.60 14.56 8.17
CA SER A 165 -31.75 13.12 7.93
C SER A 165 -31.33 12.75 6.49
N GLU A 166 -31.76 13.54 5.50
CA GLU A 166 -31.33 13.37 4.10
C GLU A 166 -29.80 13.50 3.94
N LEU A 167 -29.19 14.47 4.62
CA LEU A 167 -27.74 14.68 4.61
C LEU A 167 -26.97 13.51 5.25
N GLU A 168 -27.48 12.95 6.35
CA GLU A 168 -26.87 11.80 7.04
C GLU A 168 -26.87 10.56 6.13
N ILE A 169 -28.01 10.24 5.51
CA ILE A 169 -28.14 9.13 4.54
C ILE A 169 -27.19 9.32 3.35
N MET A 170 -27.08 10.55 2.84
CA MET A 170 -26.15 10.83 1.74
C MET A 170 -24.70 10.64 2.17
N LYS A 171 -24.29 11.12 3.35
CA LYS A 171 -22.92 10.96 3.86
C LYS A 171 -22.53 9.50 4.09
N GLU A 172 -23.45 8.66 4.55
CA GLU A 172 -23.21 7.22 4.72
C GLU A 172 -22.99 6.48 3.39
N THR A 173 -23.51 7.03 2.29
CA THR A 173 -23.38 6.45 0.94
C THR A 173 -22.40 7.22 0.05
N ASP A 174 -21.69 8.18 0.62
CA ASP A 174 -20.75 9.09 -0.04
C ASP A 174 -19.34 8.51 -0.07
N HIS A 175 -19.20 7.42 -0.83
CA HIS A 175 -17.92 6.75 -1.01
C HIS A 175 -17.63 6.62 -2.50
N VAL A 176 -16.56 7.26 -2.94
CA VAL A 176 -15.93 6.94 -4.22
C VAL A 176 -14.99 5.76 -3.98
N LYS A 177 -15.16 4.70 -4.78
CA LYS A 177 -14.16 3.62 -4.75
C LYS A 177 -12.84 4.19 -5.24
N MET A 178 -11.75 3.84 -4.58
CA MET A 178 -10.39 4.26 -4.94
C MET A 178 -10.09 4.12 -6.44
N SER A 179 -10.59 3.05 -7.07
CA SER A 179 -10.43 2.75 -8.50
C SER A 179 -11.13 3.70 -9.48
N PHE A 180 -11.85 4.72 -9.01
CA PHE A 180 -12.56 5.66 -9.89
C PHE A 180 -11.97 7.07 -9.86
N GLY A 181 -11.00 7.33 -8.99
CA GLY A 181 -10.33 8.63 -8.95
C GLY A 181 -9.37 8.82 -10.14
N PRO A 182 -9.32 10.01 -10.77
CA PRO A 182 -8.45 10.26 -11.92
C PRO A 182 -6.96 10.07 -11.60
N LEU A 183 -6.50 10.46 -10.40
CA LEU A 183 -5.09 10.28 -10.03
C LEU A 183 -4.74 8.81 -9.78
N VAL A 184 -5.62 8.04 -9.14
CA VAL A 184 -5.42 6.59 -8.97
C VAL A 184 -5.39 5.88 -10.33
N ASN A 185 -6.30 6.21 -11.24
CA ASN A 185 -6.30 5.69 -12.60
C ASN A 185 -5.01 6.03 -13.33
N LYS A 186 -4.46 7.24 -13.11
CA LYS A 186 -3.18 7.64 -13.69
C LYS A 186 -2.01 6.78 -13.23
N LEU A 187 -2.01 6.33 -11.97
CA LEU A 187 -0.99 5.39 -11.49
C LEU A 187 -1.05 4.08 -12.29
N ASP A 188 -2.25 3.53 -12.50
CA ASP A 188 -2.44 2.30 -13.28
C ASP A 188 -2.09 2.48 -14.77
N GLU A 189 -2.41 3.62 -15.37
CA GLU A 189 -1.95 3.97 -16.71
C GLU A 189 -0.42 3.96 -16.81
N VAL A 190 0.27 4.61 -15.88
CA VAL A 190 1.75 4.66 -15.88
C VAL A 190 2.34 3.27 -15.68
N LEU A 191 1.78 2.45 -14.79
CA LEU A 191 2.19 1.05 -14.65
C LEU A 191 2.05 0.30 -15.97
N ASN A 192 0.91 0.43 -16.65
CA ASN A 192 0.67 -0.22 -17.94
C ASN A 192 1.61 0.26 -19.05
N LEU A 193 1.89 1.58 -19.13
CA LEU A 193 2.87 2.16 -20.05
C LEU A 193 4.28 1.62 -19.79
N LEU A 194 4.60 1.40 -18.52
CA LEU A 194 5.83 0.74 -18.09
C LEU A 194 5.73 -0.79 -18.19
N GLY A 195 4.72 -1.38 -18.84
CA GLY A 195 4.57 -2.83 -18.99
C GLY A 195 4.54 -3.59 -17.68
N VAL A 196 4.02 -2.96 -16.61
CA VAL A 196 3.82 -3.54 -15.28
C VAL A 196 2.33 -3.75 -15.09
N GLN A 197 1.89 -5.01 -15.13
CA GLN A 197 0.49 -5.36 -14.88
C GLN A 197 0.36 -5.97 -13.48
N ARG A 198 -0.47 -5.35 -12.64
CA ARG A 198 -0.77 -5.87 -11.30
C ARG A 198 -1.60 -7.15 -11.44
N GLN A 199 -1.20 -8.24 -10.79
CA GLN A 199 -1.93 -9.51 -10.90
C GLN A 199 -3.23 -9.44 -10.07
N ALA A 200 -4.38 -9.62 -10.72
CA ALA A 200 -5.70 -9.45 -10.11
C ALA A 200 -6.00 -10.44 -8.97
N TYR A 201 -5.47 -11.67 -9.05
CA TYR A 201 -5.90 -12.78 -8.19
C TYR A 201 -5.30 -12.81 -6.77
N HIS A 202 -4.41 -11.88 -6.42
CA HIS A 202 -3.77 -11.82 -5.10
C HIS A 202 -3.61 -10.38 -4.58
N GLY A 203 -4.70 -9.61 -4.57
CA GLY A 203 -4.68 -8.25 -4.00
C GLY A 203 -3.83 -7.26 -4.80
N LYS A 204 -3.87 -7.33 -6.14
CA LYS A 204 -3.08 -6.49 -7.06
C LYS A 204 -1.55 -6.64 -6.83
N SER A 205 -1.07 -7.87 -6.77
CA SER A 205 0.34 -8.15 -6.44
C SER A 205 1.32 -7.77 -7.57
N PHE A 206 2.52 -7.36 -7.17
CA PHE A 206 3.68 -7.21 -8.05
C PHE A 206 4.49 -8.51 -8.09
N VAL A 207 5.20 -8.75 -9.20
CA VAL A 207 6.22 -9.80 -9.30
C VAL A 207 7.63 -9.19 -9.26
N GLY A 208 8.65 -10.01 -9.01
CA GLY A 208 10.03 -9.51 -8.80
C GLY A 208 10.54 -8.62 -9.93
N ASN A 209 10.25 -8.98 -11.19
CA ASN A 209 10.61 -8.17 -12.36
C ASN A 209 9.91 -6.80 -12.39
N HIS A 210 8.67 -6.71 -11.92
CA HIS A 210 7.96 -5.43 -11.83
C HIS A 210 8.64 -4.52 -10.81
N VAL A 211 8.97 -5.05 -9.62
CA VAL A 211 9.66 -4.29 -8.56
C VAL A 211 11.02 -3.80 -9.05
N ASN A 212 11.82 -4.70 -9.65
CA ASN A 212 13.12 -4.34 -10.23
C ASN A 212 13.02 -3.23 -11.29
N LYS A 213 11.93 -3.21 -12.08
CA LYS A 213 11.69 -2.19 -13.10
C LYS A 213 11.27 -0.86 -12.46
N MET A 214 10.31 -0.92 -11.53
CA MET A 214 9.72 0.27 -10.92
C MET A 214 10.68 1.01 -9.98
N LEU A 215 11.64 0.31 -9.37
CA LEU A 215 12.69 0.93 -8.54
C LEU A 215 13.84 1.54 -9.35
N LYS A 216 13.75 1.60 -10.68
CA LYS A 216 14.70 2.35 -11.50
C LYS A 216 14.30 3.82 -11.53
N MET A 217 15.29 4.71 -11.48
CA MET A 217 15.09 6.16 -11.50
C MET A 217 14.13 6.64 -12.60
N LYS A 218 14.25 6.12 -13.84
CA LYS A 218 13.33 6.46 -14.93
C LYS A 218 11.87 6.15 -14.58
N SER A 219 11.60 4.97 -14.02
CA SER A 219 10.24 4.56 -13.66
C SER A 219 9.70 5.31 -12.45
N ILE A 220 10.54 5.59 -11.45
CA ILE A 220 10.17 6.43 -10.30
C ILE A 220 9.79 7.83 -10.77
N LEU A 221 10.60 8.44 -11.64
CA LEU A 221 10.33 9.76 -12.20
C LEU A 221 9.03 9.78 -13.01
N GLU A 222 8.81 8.79 -13.85
CA GLU A 222 7.58 8.70 -14.65
C GLU A 222 6.34 8.58 -13.75
N LEU A 223 6.41 7.73 -12.72
CA LEU A 223 5.32 7.51 -11.78
C LEU A 223 5.01 8.76 -10.96
N CYS A 224 6.02 9.37 -10.33
CA CYS A 224 5.80 10.50 -9.42
C CYS A 224 5.56 11.82 -10.15
N ASN A 225 6.06 12.01 -11.37
CA ASN A 225 5.84 13.27 -12.10
C ASN A 225 4.54 13.28 -12.91
N SER A 226 3.94 12.12 -13.22
CA SER A 226 2.67 12.06 -13.96
C SER A 226 1.50 12.63 -13.15
N ILE A 227 1.52 12.47 -11.83
CA ILE A 227 0.43 12.87 -10.94
C ILE A 227 0.30 14.40 -10.82
N PRO A 228 1.36 15.17 -10.50
CA PRO A 228 1.26 16.63 -10.51
C PRO A 228 0.91 17.21 -11.89
N LYS A 229 1.40 16.59 -12.99
CA LYS A 229 1.05 16.99 -14.36
C LYS A 229 -0.45 16.84 -14.61
N LEU A 230 -1.03 15.69 -14.23
CA LEU A 230 -2.46 15.48 -14.36
C LEU A 230 -3.25 16.51 -13.53
N VAL A 231 -2.82 16.84 -12.31
CA VAL A 231 -3.47 17.89 -11.50
C VAL A 231 -3.48 19.25 -12.21
N VAL A 232 -2.40 19.59 -12.92
CA VAL A 232 -2.36 20.80 -13.78
C VAL A 232 -3.33 20.70 -14.95
N GLU A 233 -3.38 19.56 -15.64
CA GLU A 233 -4.31 19.29 -16.75
C GLU A 233 -5.77 19.38 -16.32
N LEU A 234 -6.09 18.96 -15.09
CA LEU A 234 -7.41 19.08 -14.48
C LEU A 234 -7.77 20.53 -14.06
N GLY A 235 -6.89 21.51 -14.32
CA GLY A 235 -7.15 22.92 -14.07
C GLY A 235 -6.79 23.41 -12.67
N PHE A 236 -6.04 22.64 -11.89
CA PHE A 236 -5.65 22.99 -10.51
C PHE A 236 -4.26 23.60 -10.41
N LYS A 237 -3.70 24.12 -11.51
CA LYS A 237 -2.37 24.73 -11.54
C LYS A 237 -2.23 25.81 -10.45
N ASP A 238 -1.11 25.74 -9.73
CA ASP A 238 -0.70 26.67 -8.65
C ASP A 238 -1.69 26.80 -7.46
N THR A 239 -2.69 25.94 -7.39
CA THR A 239 -3.59 25.82 -6.22
C THR A 239 -2.94 25.07 -5.07
N ASP A 240 -3.57 25.11 -3.89
CA ASP A 240 -3.12 24.35 -2.72
C ASP A 240 -3.10 22.84 -3.00
N ILE A 241 -4.07 22.32 -3.77
CA ILE A 241 -4.10 20.93 -4.23
C ILE A 241 -2.85 20.61 -5.04
N HIS A 242 -2.46 21.47 -5.98
CA HIS A 242 -1.28 21.23 -6.81
C HIS A 242 0.02 21.26 -5.99
N LYS A 243 0.16 22.20 -5.06
CA LYS A 243 1.33 22.28 -4.17
C LYS A 243 1.45 21.03 -3.28
N GLU A 244 0.33 20.63 -2.66
CA GLU A 244 0.26 19.42 -1.85
C GLU A 244 0.63 18.16 -2.67
N THR A 245 0.11 18.03 -3.89
CA THR A 245 0.44 16.91 -4.78
C THR A 245 1.92 16.88 -5.15
N ILE A 246 2.54 18.04 -5.41
CA ILE A 246 3.98 18.12 -5.69
C ILE A 246 4.79 17.62 -4.50
N GLU A 247 4.52 18.14 -3.30
CA GLU A 247 5.22 17.76 -2.08
C GLU A 247 5.07 16.25 -1.80
N LEU A 248 3.85 15.73 -1.89
CA LEU A 248 3.55 14.31 -1.74
C LEU A 248 4.40 13.46 -2.71
N CYS A 249 4.37 13.79 -4.00
CA CYS A 249 5.07 13.01 -5.01
C CYS A 249 6.60 13.12 -4.88
N GLN A 250 7.11 14.25 -4.42
CA GLN A 250 8.53 14.41 -4.08
C GLN A 250 8.92 13.50 -2.93
N ASN A 251 8.10 13.42 -1.88
CA ASN A 251 8.37 12.55 -0.74
C ASN A 251 8.41 11.08 -1.13
N PHE A 252 7.45 10.62 -1.95
CA PHE A 252 7.44 9.25 -2.48
C PHE A 252 8.59 8.97 -3.43
N LYS A 253 8.98 9.93 -4.28
CA LYS A 253 10.15 9.78 -5.15
C LYS A 253 11.42 9.50 -4.35
N VAL A 254 11.66 10.26 -3.27
CA VAL A 254 12.82 10.05 -2.40
C VAL A 254 12.71 8.71 -1.65
N LEU A 255 11.50 8.35 -1.19
CA LEU A 255 11.26 7.06 -0.53
C LEU A 255 11.60 5.87 -1.45
N PHE A 256 11.08 5.87 -2.68
CA PHE A 256 11.35 4.81 -3.66
C PHE A 256 12.82 4.76 -4.06
N ASP A 257 13.49 5.90 -4.19
CA ASP A 257 14.91 5.94 -4.54
C ASP A 257 15.78 5.34 -3.42
N LYS A 258 15.58 5.79 -2.17
CA LYS A 258 16.30 5.25 -0.99
C LYS A 258 16.09 3.75 -0.86
N PHE A 259 14.84 3.29 -1.02
CA PHE A 259 14.55 1.85 -1.02
C PHE A 259 15.17 1.13 -2.22
N GLY A 260 15.14 1.72 -3.41
CA GLY A 260 15.75 1.17 -4.63
C GLY A 260 17.24 0.90 -4.47
N VAL A 261 17.96 1.78 -3.78
CA VAL A 261 19.37 1.57 -3.43
C VAL A 261 19.55 0.37 -2.50
N CYS A 262 18.76 0.28 -1.42
CA CYS A 262 18.79 -0.86 -0.50
C CYS A 262 18.47 -2.17 -1.23
N HIS A 263 17.39 -2.18 -2.01
CA HIS A 263 16.95 -3.30 -2.83
C HIS A 263 18.05 -3.82 -3.76
N LYS A 264 18.77 -2.91 -4.44
CA LYS A 264 19.88 -3.30 -5.33
C LYS A 264 21.05 -3.93 -4.57
N LEU A 265 21.38 -3.38 -3.40
CA LEU A 265 22.49 -3.87 -2.59
C LEU A 265 22.18 -5.26 -2.01
N ILE A 266 21.02 -5.44 -1.39
CA ILE A 266 20.67 -6.73 -0.75
C ILE A 266 20.51 -7.85 -1.78
N ASN A 267 19.98 -7.57 -2.98
CA ASN A 267 19.78 -8.57 -4.04
C ASN A 267 21.05 -8.82 -4.89
N SER A 268 22.20 -8.30 -4.47
CA SER A 268 23.48 -8.60 -5.11
C SER A 268 23.87 -10.07 -4.93
N CYS A 269 24.50 -10.66 -5.96
CA CYS A 269 25.16 -11.97 -5.86
C CYS A 269 26.67 -11.86 -5.64
N LYS A 270 27.16 -10.67 -5.27
CA LYS A 270 28.58 -10.41 -5.03
C LYS A 270 28.99 -10.75 -3.59
N GLN A 271 30.27 -11.00 -3.40
CA GLN A 271 30.89 -11.02 -2.09
C GLN A 271 30.86 -9.63 -1.45
N PHE A 272 30.65 -9.61 -0.14
CA PHE A 272 30.64 -8.40 0.68
C PHE A 272 31.90 -8.37 1.53
N ASN A 273 32.58 -7.23 1.52
CA ASN A 273 33.58 -6.87 2.51
C ASN A 273 32.93 -5.95 3.56
N GLU A 274 33.66 -5.66 4.64
CA GLU A 274 33.21 -4.78 5.72
C GLU A 274 32.78 -3.39 5.24
N GLU A 275 33.47 -2.82 4.26
CA GLU A 275 33.10 -1.53 3.66
C GLU A 275 31.72 -1.58 2.97
N ASN A 276 31.46 -2.61 2.16
CA ASN A 276 30.18 -2.78 1.48
C ASN A 276 29.04 -3.07 2.47
N ILE A 277 29.32 -3.77 3.57
CA ILE A 277 28.35 -4.02 4.64
C ILE A 277 28.03 -2.71 5.35
N GLN A 278 29.03 -1.92 5.72
CA GLN A 278 28.82 -0.62 6.36
C GLN A 278 28.04 0.33 5.45
N ASN A 279 28.33 0.34 4.14
CA ASN A 279 27.55 1.11 3.18
C ASN A 279 26.09 0.61 3.15
N LEU A 280 25.83 -0.70 3.15
CA LEU A 280 24.47 -1.24 3.20
C LEU A 280 23.74 -0.79 4.48
N GLU A 281 24.37 -0.92 5.65
CA GLU A 281 23.81 -0.49 6.95
C GLU A 281 23.45 0.99 6.93
N ASN A 282 24.36 1.85 6.46
CA ASN A 282 24.11 3.29 6.35
C ASN A 282 22.95 3.61 5.41
N ARG A 283 22.79 2.88 4.30
CA ARG A 283 21.66 3.09 3.36
C ARG A 283 20.33 2.64 3.96
N ILE A 284 20.32 1.52 4.68
CA ILE A 284 19.15 1.03 5.39
C ILE A 284 18.74 2.03 6.48
N GLU A 285 19.70 2.53 7.27
CA GLU A 285 19.43 3.52 8.31
C GLU A 285 18.86 4.82 7.74
N ASP A 286 19.49 5.38 6.70
CA ASP A 286 19.02 6.58 6.01
C ASP A 286 17.60 6.40 5.44
N PHE A 287 17.34 5.25 4.82
CA PHE A 287 16.01 4.88 4.31
C PHE A 287 14.97 4.79 5.43
N MET A 288 15.25 4.04 6.50
CA MET A 288 14.31 3.79 7.58
C MET A 288 14.07 5.05 8.42
N LYS A 289 15.09 5.89 8.62
CA LYS A 289 14.95 7.21 9.23
C LYS A 289 14.04 8.10 8.38
N TYR A 290 14.31 8.20 7.09
CA TYR A 290 13.47 8.99 6.18
C TYR A 290 12.01 8.52 6.19
N PHE A 291 11.77 7.21 6.17
CA PHE A 291 10.43 6.64 6.23
C PHE A 291 9.70 7.02 7.52
N ARG A 292 10.34 6.89 8.69
CA ARG A 292 9.73 7.25 9.97
C ARG A 292 9.50 8.75 10.14
N ASP A 293 10.43 9.58 9.66
CA ASP A 293 10.33 11.04 9.76
C ASP A 293 9.15 11.58 8.92
N ASN A 294 8.90 11.01 7.74
CA ASN A 294 7.82 11.44 6.83
C ASN A 294 6.48 10.76 7.11
N TRP A 295 6.48 9.53 7.63
CA TRP A 295 5.26 8.76 7.93
C TRP A 295 5.31 8.18 9.36
N PRO A 296 5.24 9.04 10.40
CA PRO A 296 5.42 8.61 11.80
C PRO A 296 4.31 7.66 12.30
N ASN A 297 3.13 7.72 11.68
CA ASN A 297 1.98 6.88 12.03
C ASN A 297 1.94 5.56 11.24
N GLU A 298 2.84 5.36 10.29
CA GLU A 298 2.86 4.15 9.49
C GLU A 298 3.52 2.98 10.21
N SER A 299 2.92 1.80 10.06
CA SER A 299 3.42 0.59 10.68
C SER A 299 4.66 0.02 9.98
N ILE A 300 5.64 -0.44 10.77
CA ILE A 300 6.77 -1.23 10.29
C ILE A 300 6.31 -2.68 10.08
N THR A 301 6.32 -3.13 8.82
CA THR A 301 5.98 -4.52 8.50
C THR A 301 7.10 -5.47 8.93
N PRO A 302 6.82 -6.77 9.14
CA PRO A 302 7.86 -7.77 9.40
C PRO A 302 8.97 -7.77 8.34
N LYS A 303 8.64 -7.47 7.08
CA LYS A 303 9.59 -7.39 5.97
C LYS A 303 10.54 -6.19 6.08
N LEU A 304 10.02 -5.03 6.47
CA LEU A 304 10.84 -3.85 6.77
C LEU A 304 11.71 -4.09 7.99
N HIS A 305 11.18 -4.73 9.03
CA HIS A 305 11.96 -5.11 10.20
C HIS A 305 13.10 -6.10 9.84
N MET A 306 12.82 -7.11 9.02
CA MET A 306 13.84 -8.03 8.50
C MET A 306 14.93 -7.30 7.71
N LEU A 307 14.55 -6.34 6.87
CA LEU A 307 15.50 -5.50 6.15
C LEU A 307 16.37 -4.71 7.13
N GLU A 308 15.77 -4.05 8.11
CA GLU A 308 16.44 -3.14 9.01
C GLU A 308 17.40 -3.83 9.99
N TYR A 309 16.96 -4.90 10.65
CA TYR A 309 17.69 -5.49 11.77
C TYR A 309 18.45 -6.77 11.42
N HIS A 310 18.04 -7.47 10.35
CA HIS A 310 18.53 -8.81 10.08
C HIS A 310 19.35 -8.92 8.80
N ALA A 311 19.05 -8.12 7.75
CA ALA A 311 19.70 -8.24 6.45
C ALA A 311 21.23 -8.09 6.52
N SER A 312 21.72 -7.03 7.16
CA SER A 312 23.16 -6.76 7.27
C SER A 312 23.87 -7.82 8.13
N SER A 313 23.27 -8.21 9.27
CA SER A 313 23.80 -9.26 10.15
C SER A 313 23.94 -10.60 9.42
N PHE A 314 22.95 -10.96 8.60
CA PHE A 314 23.00 -12.18 7.78
C PHE A 314 24.09 -12.09 6.71
N ILE A 315 24.15 -11.00 5.95
CA ILE A 315 25.18 -10.80 4.91
C ILE A 315 26.58 -10.82 5.53
N ARG A 316 26.76 -10.22 6.71
CA ARG A 316 28.03 -10.22 7.45
C ARG A 316 28.45 -11.63 7.85
N LYS A 317 27.52 -12.46 8.34
CA LYS A 317 27.80 -13.85 8.71
C LYS A 317 28.23 -14.70 7.51
N TRP A 318 27.56 -14.51 6.37
CA TRP A 318 27.71 -15.40 5.20
C TRP A 318 28.60 -14.85 4.08
N GLY A 319 28.98 -13.57 4.14
CA GLY A 319 29.94 -12.93 3.24
C GLY A 319 29.45 -12.67 1.80
N VAL A 320 28.18 -12.95 1.49
CA VAL A 320 27.61 -12.71 0.15
C VAL A 320 26.21 -12.12 0.26
N GLY A 321 25.80 -11.35 -0.76
CA GLY A 321 24.48 -10.75 -0.81
C GLY A 321 23.34 -11.78 -0.89
N LEU A 322 22.13 -11.35 -0.53
CA LEU A 322 20.96 -12.21 -0.45
C LEU A 322 20.49 -12.72 -1.82
N GLY A 323 20.95 -12.12 -2.92
CA GLY A 323 20.67 -12.62 -4.27
C GLY A 323 21.17 -14.06 -4.48
N THR A 324 22.26 -14.46 -3.83
CA THR A 324 22.81 -15.82 -3.87
C THR A 324 21.91 -16.82 -3.12
N TYR A 325 21.20 -16.36 -2.10
CA TYR A 325 20.24 -17.13 -1.30
C TYR A 325 18.79 -16.97 -1.77
N GLY A 326 18.60 -16.30 -2.91
CA GLY A 326 17.29 -15.90 -3.39
C GLY A 326 16.41 -17.08 -3.82
N GLU A 327 15.10 -16.92 -3.63
CA GLU A 327 14.07 -17.91 -3.96
C GLU A 327 13.86 -18.11 -5.47
N GLN A 328 14.50 -17.27 -6.30
CA GLN A 328 14.39 -17.29 -7.76
C GLN A 328 14.75 -18.66 -8.37
N GLY A 329 15.66 -19.41 -7.75
CA GLY A 329 15.99 -20.77 -8.18
C GLY A 329 14.79 -21.71 -8.08
N ALA A 330 14.05 -21.65 -6.97
CA ALA A 330 12.85 -22.47 -6.78
C ALA A 330 11.73 -22.06 -7.75
N GLU A 331 11.53 -20.76 -7.98
CA GLU A 331 10.56 -20.26 -8.97
C GLU A 331 10.87 -20.76 -10.39
N SER A 332 12.16 -20.78 -10.78
CA SER A 332 12.59 -21.34 -12.07
C SER A 332 12.31 -22.85 -12.16
N ILE A 333 12.55 -23.60 -11.08
CA ILE A 333 12.23 -25.02 -11.01
C ILE A 333 10.72 -25.24 -11.19
N HIS A 334 9.88 -24.43 -10.55
CA HIS A 334 8.42 -24.51 -10.74
C HIS A 334 8.01 -24.27 -12.21
N ALA A 335 8.60 -23.29 -12.88
CA ALA A 335 8.34 -23.03 -14.29
C ALA A 335 8.76 -24.21 -15.19
N GLU A 336 9.94 -24.77 -14.95
CA GLU A 336 10.41 -25.97 -15.66
C GLU A 336 9.47 -27.16 -15.44
N PHE A 337 9.06 -27.39 -14.20
CA PHE A 337 8.11 -28.47 -13.87
C PHE A 337 6.77 -28.29 -14.57
N ASN A 338 6.26 -27.06 -14.70
CA ASN A 338 5.04 -26.79 -15.43
C ASN A 338 5.19 -27.04 -16.94
N SER A 339 6.35 -26.70 -17.52
CA SER A 339 6.68 -27.06 -18.91
C SER A 339 6.72 -28.58 -19.10
N MET A 340 7.44 -29.31 -18.25
CA MET A 340 7.52 -30.78 -18.32
C MET A 340 6.18 -31.45 -18.07
N LYS A 341 5.31 -30.90 -17.21
CA LYS A 341 3.94 -31.38 -17.01
C LYS A 341 3.11 -31.35 -18.30
N SER A 342 3.35 -30.35 -19.15
CA SER A 342 2.73 -30.25 -20.48
C SER A 342 3.33 -31.31 -21.43
N THR A 343 4.65 -31.48 -21.45
CA THR A 343 5.30 -32.52 -22.27
C THR A 343 4.80 -33.93 -21.95
N TYR A 344 4.69 -34.27 -20.65
CA TYR A 344 4.21 -35.57 -20.18
C TYR A 344 2.70 -35.59 -19.90
N TRP A 345 1.90 -34.74 -20.56
CA TRP A 345 0.46 -34.62 -20.29
C TRP A 345 -0.30 -35.95 -20.47
N HIS A 346 0.13 -36.77 -21.43
CA HIS A 346 -0.47 -38.06 -21.78
C HIS A 346 -0.21 -39.17 -20.74
N MET A 347 0.78 -38.99 -19.86
CA MET A 347 1.10 -39.94 -18.81
C MET A 347 0.21 -39.73 -17.59
N LYS A 348 -0.20 -40.80 -16.91
CA LYS A 348 -1.09 -40.74 -15.73
C LYS A 348 -0.39 -41.18 -14.45
N GLY A 349 -0.80 -40.58 -13.33
CA GLY A 349 -0.40 -40.98 -11.98
C GLY A 349 1.10 -40.88 -11.70
N LYS A 350 1.61 -41.79 -10.85
CA LYS A 350 3.01 -41.80 -10.39
C LYS A 350 4.05 -41.86 -11.52
N ARG A 351 3.70 -42.48 -12.66
CA ARG A 351 4.58 -42.56 -13.83
C ARG A 351 4.90 -41.17 -14.40
N LYS A 352 3.90 -40.29 -14.49
CA LYS A 352 4.10 -38.90 -14.92
C LYS A 352 5.08 -38.16 -14.00
N LEU A 353 4.87 -38.27 -12.68
CA LEU A 353 5.74 -37.61 -11.70
C LEU A 353 7.18 -38.11 -11.77
N LYS A 354 7.37 -39.44 -11.88
CA LYS A 354 8.70 -40.02 -12.03
C LYS A 354 9.41 -39.51 -13.28
N SER A 355 8.74 -39.49 -14.43
CA SER A 355 9.34 -38.98 -15.68
C SER A 355 9.71 -37.50 -15.61
N ILE A 356 8.86 -36.66 -15.00
CA ILE A 356 9.19 -35.24 -14.76
C ILE A 356 10.44 -35.12 -13.88
N MET A 357 10.53 -35.92 -12.81
CA MET A 357 11.67 -35.87 -11.90
C MET A 357 12.97 -36.34 -12.57
N ASP A 358 12.91 -37.45 -13.30
CA ASP A 358 14.06 -38.02 -14.00
C ASP A 358 14.58 -37.05 -15.08
N GLU A 359 13.68 -36.41 -15.85
CA GLU A 359 14.06 -35.41 -16.85
C GLU A 359 14.70 -34.17 -16.21
N HIS A 360 14.10 -33.65 -15.12
CA HIS A 360 14.66 -32.52 -14.39
C HIS A 360 16.06 -32.83 -13.84
N PHE A 361 16.23 -34.02 -13.25
CA PHE A 361 17.52 -34.48 -12.74
C PHE A 361 18.57 -34.56 -13.85
N LEU A 362 18.23 -35.15 -14.99
CA LEU A 362 19.15 -35.26 -16.14
C LEU A 362 19.53 -33.89 -16.71
N LYS A 363 18.56 -32.97 -16.89
CA LYS A 363 18.81 -31.60 -17.39
C LYS A 363 19.74 -30.80 -16.47
N ASN A 364 19.62 -30.99 -15.16
CA ASN A 364 20.40 -30.25 -14.18
C ASN A 364 21.66 -30.98 -13.70
N HIS A 365 21.90 -32.21 -14.17
CA HIS A 365 23.10 -32.96 -13.84
C HIS A 365 24.35 -32.19 -14.32
N PRO A 366 25.32 -31.85 -13.45
CA PRO A 366 26.44 -30.99 -13.81
C PRO A 366 27.22 -31.45 -15.04
N THR A 367 27.41 -32.78 -15.17
CA THR A 367 28.08 -33.39 -16.31
C THR A 367 27.30 -33.19 -17.61
N VAL A 368 25.98 -33.40 -17.61
CA VAL A 368 25.14 -33.26 -18.82
C VAL A 368 25.08 -31.79 -19.25
N LYS A 369 24.96 -30.87 -18.27
CA LYS A 369 24.89 -29.43 -18.52
C LYS A 369 26.17 -28.88 -19.18
N LYS A 370 27.34 -29.46 -18.87
CA LYS A 370 28.62 -29.12 -19.54
C LYS A 370 28.62 -29.48 -21.03
N TYR A 371 28.01 -30.61 -21.41
CA TYR A 371 27.90 -31.03 -22.82
C TYR A 371 26.75 -30.36 -23.57
N GLN A 372 25.79 -29.77 -22.85
CA GLN A 372 24.69 -28.99 -23.42
C GLN A 372 25.04 -27.51 -23.64
N GLN A 373 26.31 -27.07 -23.63
CA GLN A 373 26.67 -25.68 -23.91
C GLN A 373 26.07 -25.23 -25.26
N LYS A 374 25.05 -24.38 -25.15
CA LYS A 374 24.15 -23.92 -26.22
C LYS A 374 24.80 -22.81 -27.05
N ALA A 375 24.49 -22.83 -28.34
CA ALA A 375 24.54 -21.67 -29.22
C ALA A 375 24.04 -20.41 -28.48
N LEU A 376 24.85 -19.36 -28.50
CA LEU A 376 24.51 -18.07 -27.92
C LEU A 376 23.16 -17.59 -28.48
N PRO A 377 22.25 -17.06 -27.65
CA PRO A 377 21.04 -16.44 -28.16
C PRO A 377 21.44 -15.32 -29.13
N LYS A 378 20.93 -15.36 -30.36
CA LYS A 378 21.06 -14.24 -31.31
C LYS A 378 20.53 -12.99 -30.59
N LYS A 379 21.42 -12.05 -30.28
CA LYS A 379 21.03 -10.71 -29.85
C LYS A 379 20.04 -10.18 -30.88
N ARG A 380 18.78 -9.98 -30.50
CA ARG A 380 17.91 -9.10 -31.30
C ARG A 380 18.61 -7.75 -31.30
N LYS A 381 18.94 -7.24 -32.49
CA LYS A 381 19.39 -5.86 -32.66
C LYS A 381 18.32 -4.99 -32.00
N ILE A 382 18.71 -4.28 -30.95
CA ILE A 382 17.96 -3.13 -30.48
C ILE A 382 18.31 -2.07 -31.51
N GLU A 383 17.37 -1.73 -32.38
CA GLU A 383 17.46 -0.52 -33.17
C GLU A 383 17.28 0.64 -32.19
N ASP A 384 18.32 1.48 -32.09
CA ASP A 384 18.24 2.75 -31.39
C ASP A 384 17.25 3.64 -32.17
N THR A 385 16.07 3.87 -31.60
CA THR A 385 15.26 5.08 -31.84
C THR A 385 14.51 5.47 -30.57
#